data_AF-A0A327UIT2-F1
#
_entry.id   AF-A0A327UIT2-F1
#
_cell.length_a   1.000
_cell.length_b   1.000
_cell.length_c   1.000
_cell.angle_alpha   90.00
_cell.angle_beta   90.00
_cell.angle_gamma   90.00
#
_symmetry.space_group_name_H-M   'P 1'
#
loop_
_entity.id
_entity.type
_entity.pdbx_description
1 polymer ?
#
loop_
_entity_poly.entity_id
_entity_poly.type
_entity_poly.pdbx_seq_one_letter_code
_entity_poly.pdbx_strand_id
1 'polypeptide(L)'
;MHGRKWTTRIAVSVAGAGVLTAASVAAGPAMASTDAPAPAKARTASGTSAAVTPEKPHTGAAHPAADDVDYDTWRSDVSKVTDEARPYLEKRIAQGDGEKMAVVFDIDNTTLETHFHPIWELPTPPVQQTLDLARYADSRGVAVYFVTARPGIIYSLTKDNLEKVGYPIAGLYVRDLPDIFDEVSKYKTAKRAEIEADGHTIIANIGNTPTDVVGGHTEKNFKLPDYDGTLS
;
A
#
# COMPACT_ATOMS: atom_id res chain seq x y z
N MET A 1 57.03 -9.44 0.22
CA MET A 1 56.11 -9.48 -0.93
C MET A 1 55.64 -10.91 -1.09
N HIS A 2 54.47 -11.24 -0.56
CA HIS A 2 53.87 -12.58 -0.60
C HIS A 2 52.42 -12.45 -1.05
N GLY A 3 52.09 -13.11 -2.15
CA GLY A 3 50.80 -12.98 -2.81
C GLY A 3 49.66 -13.69 -2.09
N ARG A 4 48.44 -13.32 -2.49
CA ARG A 4 47.27 -14.20 -2.39
C ARG A 4 46.35 -13.90 -3.57
N LYS A 5 46.27 -14.87 -4.47
CA LYS A 5 45.42 -14.88 -5.66
C LYS A 5 43.97 -15.11 -5.21
N TRP A 6 43.04 -14.28 -5.67
CA TRP A 6 41.61 -14.46 -5.47
C TRP A 6 41.09 -15.48 -6.48
N THR A 7 40.53 -16.58 -6.00
CA THR A 7 39.82 -17.57 -6.82
C THR A 7 38.32 -17.29 -6.76
N THR A 8 37.76 -16.77 -7.84
CA THR A 8 36.31 -16.67 -8.06
C THR A 8 35.77 -18.07 -8.37
N ARG A 9 34.91 -18.62 -7.49
CA ARG A 9 34.17 -19.85 -7.76
C ARG A 9 32.87 -19.48 -8.45
N ILE A 10 32.75 -19.84 -9.73
CA ILE A 10 31.51 -19.85 -10.49
C ILE A 10 30.79 -21.15 -10.13
N ALA A 11 29.61 -21.06 -9.52
CA ALA A 11 28.71 -22.19 -9.35
C ALA A 11 27.68 -22.17 -10.48
N VAL A 12 27.80 -23.11 -11.40
CA VAL A 12 26.77 -23.44 -12.40
C VAL A 12 25.94 -24.57 -11.80
N SER A 13 24.65 -24.33 -11.59
CA SER A 13 23.67 -25.38 -11.26
C SER A 13 22.83 -25.68 -12.49
N VAL A 14 22.91 -26.91 -12.96
CA VAL A 14 22.06 -27.51 -14.00
C VAL A 14 21.21 -28.60 -13.36
N ALA A 15 20.01 -28.77 -13.94
CA ALA A 15 19.02 -29.84 -13.77
C ALA A 15 17.93 -29.60 -12.70
N GLY A 16 16.65 -29.92 -12.94
CA GLY A 16 16.12 -30.82 -13.97
C GLY A 16 14.65 -30.58 -14.27
N ALA A 17 14.26 -31.04 -15.46
CA ALA A 17 12.88 -31.06 -15.94
C ALA A 17 12.05 -32.08 -15.14
N GLY A 18 10.99 -31.60 -14.50
CA GLY A 18 9.96 -32.43 -13.87
C GLY A 18 8.76 -32.60 -14.80
N VAL A 19 8.42 -33.86 -15.07
CA VAL A 19 7.31 -34.32 -15.92
C VAL A 19 5.97 -33.93 -15.30
N LEU A 20 5.10 -33.27 -16.07
CA LEU A 20 3.69 -33.03 -15.74
C LEU A 20 2.86 -34.28 -16.06
N THR A 21 2.38 -34.98 -15.04
CA THR A 21 1.30 -35.97 -15.18
C THR A 21 -0.05 -35.28 -14.97
N ALA A 22 -0.83 -35.17 -16.04
CA ALA A 22 -2.23 -34.78 -15.99
C ALA A 22 -3.09 -35.94 -15.47
N ALA A 23 -3.88 -35.70 -14.42
CA ALA A 23 -4.94 -36.59 -13.98
C ALA A 23 -6.27 -35.84 -14.02
N SER A 24 -7.05 -36.10 -15.06
CA SER A 24 -8.45 -35.72 -15.18
C SER A 24 -9.31 -36.64 -14.32
N VAL A 25 -10.08 -36.10 -13.38
CA VAL A 25 -11.19 -36.83 -12.76
C VAL A 25 -12.45 -35.97 -12.88
N ALA A 26 -13.35 -36.42 -13.75
CA ALA A 26 -14.73 -35.95 -13.81
C ALA A 26 -15.54 -36.66 -12.72
N ALA A 27 -16.33 -35.92 -11.96
CA ALA A 27 -17.46 -36.46 -11.19
C ALA A 27 -18.59 -35.42 -11.21
N GLY A 28 -19.75 -35.87 -11.71
CA GLY A 28 -20.98 -35.09 -11.88
C GLY A 28 -21.75 -34.79 -10.59
N PRO A 29 -22.96 -34.23 -10.71
CA PRO A 29 -23.54 -33.33 -9.70
C PRO A 29 -24.31 -34.08 -8.62
N ALA A 30 -24.21 -33.60 -7.38
CA ALA A 30 -25.15 -33.94 -6.32
C ALA A 30 -26.19 -32.82 -6.18
N MET A 31 -27.44 -33.15 -6.50
CA MET A 31 -28.60 -32.37 -6.10
C MET A 31 -28.88 -32.59 -4.61
N ALA A 32 -29.10 -31.51 -3.87
CA ALA A 32 -30.01 -31.51 -2.73
C ALA A 32 -30.50 -30.08 -2.45
N SER A 33 -31.81 -29.93 -2.65
CA SER A 33 -32.67 -28.80 -2.32
C SER A 33 -32.63 -28.44 -0.83
N THR A 34 -32.89 -27.17 -0.48
CA THR A 34 -34.14 -26.75 0.18
C THR A 34 -34.14 -25.24 0.48
N ASP A 35 -35.30 -24.63 0.22
CA ASP A 35 -35.89 -23.45 0.86
C ASP A 35 -35.34 -22.05 0.60
N ALA A 36 -35.86 -21.46 -0.48
CA ALA A 36 -36.15 -20.03 -0.57
C ALA A 36 -37.55 -19.73 0.01
N PRO A 37 -37.73 -18.67 0.80
CA PRO A 37 -39.04 -18.05 0.97
C PRO A 37 -39.20 -16.89 -0.02
N ALA A 38 -40.26 -16.96 -0.82
CA ALA A 38 -40.77 -15.86 -1.66
C ALA A 38 -41.84 -15.02 -0.89
N PRO A 39 -42.41 -13.96 -1.49
CA PRO A 39 -42.24 -12.58 -1.07
C PRO A 39 -43.37 -12.06 -0.15
N ALA A 40 -43.04 -11.17 0.78
CA ALA A 40 -44.04 -10.49 1.61
C ALA A 40 -44.58 -9.23 0.91
N LYS A 41 -45.92 -9.16 0.87
CA LYS A 41 -46.78 -8.18 0.24
C LYS A 41 -46.52 -6.72 0.64
N ALA A 42 -46.73 -5.83 -0.33
CA ALA A 42 -46.95 -4.41 -0.15
C ALA A 42 -48.08 -4.13 0.86
N ARG A 43 -47.81 -3.20 1.78
CA ARG A 43 -48.82 -2.51 2.60
C ARG A 43 -48.65 -1.01 2.42
N THR A 44 -49.59 -0.41 1.72
CA THR A 44 -49.89 1.02 1.76
C THR A 44 -50.36 1.40 3.16
N ALA A 45 -49.69 2.37 3.78
CA ALA A 45 -50.22 3.11 4.92
C ALA A 45 -50.16 4.61 4.57
N SER A 46 -51.35 5.17 4.38
CA SER A 46 -51.60 6.61 4.38
C SER A 46 -51.63 7.08 5.84
N GLY A 47 -50.94 8.17 6.18
CA GLY A 47 -50.93 8.67 7.55
C GLY A 47 -50.02 9.88 7.78
N THR A 48 -50.65 11.06 7.67
CA THR A 48 -50.36 12.29 8.44
C THR A 48 -49.14 13.13 8.05
N SER A 49 -49.44 14.19 7.29
CA SER A 49 -48.62 15.39 7.11
C SER A 49 -48.37 16.07 8.46
N ALA A 50 -47.12 16.06 8.94
CA ALA A 50 -46.64 16.96 9.97
C ALA A 50 -45.79 18.05 9.30
N ALA A 51 -46.08 19.30 9.64
CA ALA A 51 -45.50 20.49 9.05
C ALA A 51 -43.97 20.51 9.18
N VAL A 52 -43.28 20.63 8.05
CA VAL A 52 -41.84 20.91 7.97
C VAL A 52 -41.64 22.37 8.37
N THR A 53 -41.02 22.60 9.52
CA THR A 53 -40.46 23.89 9.90
C THR A 53 -39.21 24.09 9.04
N PRO A 54 -38.96 25.27 8.42
CA PRO A 54 -37.75 25.46 7.63
C PRO A 54 -36.55 25.49 8.58
N GLU A 55 -35.76 24.43 8.55
CA GLU A 55 -34.45 24.37 9.19
C GLU A 55 -33.52 25.36 8.47
N LYS A 56 -32.81 26.17 9.26
CA LYS A 56 -31.77 27.09 8.77
C LYS A 56 -30.80 26.35 7.84
N PRO A 57 -30.23 27.00 6.81
CA PRO A 57 -29.15 26.38 6.06
C PRO A 57 -28.02 26.10 7.05
N HIS A 58 -27.75 24.83 7.32
CA HIS A 58 -26.47 24.40 7.84
C HIS A 58 -25.46 24.84 6.79
N THR A 59 -24.65 25.84 7.13
CA THR A 59 -23.44 26.15 6.39
C THR A 59 -22.58 24.90 6.47
N GLY A 60 -22.73 24.01 5.48
CA GLY A 60 -21.75 22.98 5.21
C GLY A 60 -20.43 23.71 5.08
N ALA A 61 -19.49 23.40 5.97
CA ALA A 61 -18.12 23.83 5.81
C ALA A 61 -17.73 23.41 4.39
N ALA A 62 -17.45 24.41 3.55
CA ALA A 62 -16.99 24.17 2.20
C ALA A 62 -15.79 23.23 2.30
N HIS A 63 -15.85 22.10 1.60
CA HIS A 63 -14.64 21.33 1.37
C HIS A 63 -13.67 22.24 0.63
N PRO A 64 -12.42 22.41 1.10
CA PRO A 64 -11.46 23.20 0.36
C PRO A 64 -11.29 22.59 -1.03
N ALA A 65 -11.21 23.45 -2.03
CA ALA A 65 -10.93 23.03 -3.39
C ALA A 65 -9.48 22.54 -3.48
N ALA A 66 -9.19 21.71 -4.48
CA ALA A 66 -7.94 20.96 -4.65
C ALA A 66 -6.65 21.79 -4.87
N ASP A 67 -6.65 23.09 -4.54
CA ASP A 67 -5.51 24.01 -4.59
C ASP A 67 -5.08 24.53 -3.19
N ASP A 68 -5.73 24.09 -2.10
CA ASP A 68 -5.63 24.72 -0.77
C ASP A 68 -4.81 23.93 0.28
N VAL A 69 -4.15 22.84 -0.10
CA VAL A 69 -3.30 22.11 0.86
C VAL A 69 -1.99 22.87 1.05
N ASP A 70 -1.89 23.63 2.14
CA ASP A 70 -0.65 24.30 2.53
C ASP A 70 0.46 23.28 2.80
N TYR A 71 1.59 23.42 2.10
CA TYR A 71 2.70 22.47 2.15
C TYR A 71 3.30 22.33 3.55
N ASP A 72 3.44 23.44 4.29
CA ASP A 72 3.98 23.41 5.65
C ASP A 72 3.03 22.71 6.62
N THR A 73 1.73 22.92 6.46
CA THR A 73 0.68 22.21 7.18
C THR A 73 0.71 20.71 6.87
N TRP A 74 0.77 20.32 5.59
CA TRP A 74 0.89 18.92 5.19
C TRP A 74 2.14 18.25 5.75
N ARG A 75 3.30 18.89 5.67
CA ARG A 75 4.53 18.36 6.29
C ARG A 75 4.40 18.19 7.80
N SER A 76 3.79 19.16 8.49
CA SER A 76 3.54 19.09 9.93
C SER A 76 2.61 17.92 10.29
N ASP A 77 1.55 17.70 9.51
CA ASP A 77 0.61 16.60 9.72
C ASP A 77 1.23 15.23 9.40
N VAL A 78 2.05 15.13 8.35
CA VAL A 78 2.87 13.93 8.09
C VAL A 78 3.80 13.64 9.27
N SER A 79 4.48 14.66 9.82
CA SER A 79 5.38 14.49 10.96
C SER A 79 4.67 13.89 12.18
N LYS A 80 3.45 14.33 12.50
CA LYS A 80 2.67 13.77 13.63
C LYS A 80 2.48 12.26 13.49
N VAL A 81 2.18 11.78 12.28
CA VAL A 81 1.99 10.33 12.03
C VAL A 81 3.33 9.60 12.08
N THR A 82 4.39 10.15 11.51
CA THR A 82 5.71 9.51 11.53
C THR A 82 6.36 9.49 12.93
N ASP A 83 6.03 10.47 13.78
CA ASP A 83 6.44 10.53 15.18
C ASP A 83 5.78 9.43 16.03
N GLU A 84 4.59 8.97 15.63
CA GLU A 84 3.97 7.76 16.20
C GLU A 84 4.57 6.48 15.60
N ALA A 85 4.89 6.48 14.30
CA ALA A 85 5.41 5.32 13.60
C ALA A 85 6.82 4.92 14.05
N ARG A 86 7.70 5.91 14.29
CA ARG A 86 9.10 5.67 14.66
C ARG A 86 9.23 4.84 15.95
N PRO A 87 8.64 5.21 17.10
CA PRO A 87 8.74 4.41 18.33
C PRO A 87 8.11 3.03 18.20
N TYR A 88 7.03 2.90 17.42
CA TYR A 88 6.44 1.59 17.14
C TYR A 88 7.41 0.68 16.38
N LEU A 89 8.04 1.19 15.31
CA LEU A 89 9.04 0.45 14.54
C LEU A 89 10.24 0.07 15.42
N GLU A 90 10.77 1.01 16.20
CA GLU A 90 11.87 0.74 17.13
C GLU A 90 11.56 -0.42 18.07
N LYS A 91 10.38 -0.38 18.71
CA LYS A 91 9.94 -1.42 19.63
C LYS A 91 9.72 -2.75 18.93
N ARG A 92 9.02 -2.77 17.80
CA ARG A 92 8.67 -4.01 17.09
C ARG A 92 9.89 -4.70 16.50
N ILE A 93 10.83 -3.92 15.95
CA ILE A 93 12.10 -4.44 15.43
C ILE A 93 12.93 -5.06 16.55
N ALA A 94 13.01 -4.42 17.71
CA ALA A 94 13.73 -4.97 18.87
C ALA A 94 13.11 -6.25 19.44
N GLN A 95 11.86 -6.57 19.09
CA GLN A 95 11.15 -7.78 19.50
C GLN A 95 11.19 -8.90 18.45
N GLY A 96 11.62 -8.60 17.22
CA GLY A 96 11.52 -9.49 16.06
C GLY A 96 12.79 -10.26 15.74
N ASP A 97 13.59 -10.64 16.74
CA ASP A 97 14.85 -11.35 16.53
C ASP A 97 14.65 -12.61 15.66
N GLY A 98 15.31 -12.64 14.50
CA GLY A 98 15.24 -13.75 13.54
C GLY A 98 14.04 -13.73 12.58
N GLU A 99 13.11 -12.80 12.73
CA GLU A 99 12.02 -12.60 11.76
C GLU A 99 12.52 -11.86 10.51
N LYS A 100 12.01 -12.25 9.33
CA LYS A 100 12.19 -11.46 8.11
C LYS A 100 11.16 -10.33 8.12
N MET A 101 11.47 -9.21 8.76
CA MET A 101 10.52 -8.09 8.85
C MET A 101 10.50 -7.27 7.54
N ALA A 102 9.34 -6.69 7.25
CA ALA A 102 9.14 -5.74 6.15
C ALA A 102 8.34 -4.51 6.58
N VAL A 103 8.64 -3.38 5.95
CA VAL A 103 7.78 -2.19 5.95
C VAL A 103 7.32 -1.91 4.53
N VAL A 104 6.05 -1.54 4.38
CA VAL A 104 5.44 -1.22 3.09
C VAL A 104 5.08 0.25 3.05
N PHE A 105 5.41 0.91 1.94
CA PHE A 105 5.05 2.29 1.67
C PHE A 105 4.22 2.39 0.38
N ASP A 106 3.22 3.26 0.38
CA ASP A 106 2.72 3.85 -0.86
C ASP A 106 3.71 4.88 -1.46
N ILE A 107 3.45 5.35 -2.68
CA ILE A 107 4.30 6.32 -3.36
C ILE A 107 3.78 7.75 -3.34
N ASP A 108 2.62 7.98 -3.92
CA ASP A 108 2.15 9.32 -4.23
C ASP A 108 1.69 10.04 -2.95
N ASN A 109 2.35 11.16 -2.61
CA ASN A 109 2.18 11.90 -1.34
C ASN A 109 2.45 11.09 -0.06
N THR A 110 3.07 9.91 -0.21
CA THR A 110 3.54 9.07 0.90
C THR A 110 5.07 8.99 0.93
N THR A 111 5.71 8.72 -0.21
CA THR A 111 7.19 8.70 -0.32
C THR A 111 7.72 9.73 -1.29
N LEU A 112 6.93 10.13 -2.28
CA LEU A 112 7.26 11.22 -3.20
C LEU A 112 6.22 12.34 -3.08
N GLU A 113 6.66 13.60 -3.06
CA GLU A 113 5.82 14.80 -2.90
C GLU A 113 5.04 15.16 -4.19
N THR A 114 4.27 14.22 -4.74
CA THR A 114 3.77 14.28 -6.13
C THR A 114 2.67 15.30 -6.37
N HIS A 115 1.96 15.73 -5.33
CA HIS A 115 1.02 16.85 -5.39
C HIS A 115 1.72 18.21 -5.40
N PHE A 116 2.86 18.33 -4.72
CA PHE A 116 3.54 19.61 -4.50
C PHE A 116 4.59 19.94 -5.56
N HIS A 117 4.98 18.95 -6.37
CA HIS A 117 5.97 19.13 -7.43
C HIS A 117 5.39 18.68 -8.76
N PRO A 118 5.57 19.48 -9.83
CA PRO A 118 5.09 19.09 -11.14
C PRO A 118 5.73 17.77 -11.60
N ILE A 119 4.95 16.95 -12.32
CA ILE A 119 5.40 15.63 -12.79
C ILE A 119 6.63 15.67 -13.72
N TRP A 120 6.95 16.83 -14.30
CA TRP A 120 8.14 17.04 -15.14
C TRP A 120 9.39 17.44 -14.35
N GLU A 121 9.25 17.76 -13.06
CA GLU A 121 10.38 18.05 -12.17
C GLU A 121 10.88 16.76 -11.54
N LEU A 122 11.92 16.20 -12.15
CA LEU A 122 12.52 14.94 -11.74
C LEU A 122 13.97 15.15 -11.23
N PRO A 123 14.37 14.46 -10.15
CA PRO A 123 13.53 13.58 -9.33
C PRO A 123 12.50 14.38 -8.51
N THR A 124 11.27 13.86 -8.42
CA THR A 124 10.28 14.36 -7.45
C THR A 124 10.88 14.24 -6.06
N PRO A 125 10.89 15.31 -5.25
CA PRO A 125 11.44 15.29 -3.90
C PRO A 125 10.81 14.21 -3.02
N PRO A 126 11.59 13.63 -2.08
CA PRO A 126 11.07 12.65 -1.14
C PRO A 126 10.22 13.34 -0.07
N VAL A 127 9.23 12.62 0.45
CA VAL A 127 8.65 12.95 1.75
C VAL A 127 9.69 12.62 2.83
N GLN A 128 10.44 13.62 3.29
CA GLN A 128 11.64 13.41 4.11
C GLN A 128 11.38 12.55 5.35
N GLN A 129 10.23 12.72 5.99
CA GLN A 129 9.84 11.98 7.19
C GLN A 129 9.72 10.48 6.93
N THR A 130 9.11 10.07 5.80
CA THR A 130 8.98 8.64 5.46
C THR A 130 10.29 8.06 4.91
N LEU A 131 11.11 8.88 4.25
CA LEU A 131 12.48 8.50 3.88
C LEU A 131 13.32 8.16 5.11
N ASP A 132 13.23 8.97 6.17
CA ASP A 132 13.91 8.69 7.43
C ASP A 132 13.38 7.40 8.08
N LEU A 133 12.07 7.15 8.04
CA LEU A 133 11.49 5.87 8.49
C LEU A 133 12.06 4.68 7.74
N ALA A 134 12.08 4.75 6.40
CA ALA A 134 12.58 3.70 5.53
C ALA A 134 14.07 3.41 5.75
N ARG A 135 14.92 4.45 5.82
CA ARG A 135 16.36 4.31 6.07
C ARG A 135 16.65 3.69 7.43
N TYR A 136 15.91 4.08 8.46
CA TYR A 136 16.04 3.46 9.77
C TYR A 136 15.66 1.98 9.73
N ALA A 137 14.52 1.63 9.12
CA ALA A 137 14.08 0.24 9.01
C ALA A 137 15.13 -0.62 8.28
N ASP A 138 15.59 -0.16 7.12
CA ASP A 138 16.64 -0.80 6.33
C ASP A 138 17.95 -0.97 7.12
N SER A 139 18.37 0.06 7.85
CA SER A 139 19.59 -0.01 8.70
C SER A 139 19.51 -1.06 9.82
N ARG A 140 18.31 -1.58 10.11
CA ARG A 140 18.06 -2.65 11.09
C ARG A 140 17.73 -3.99 10.42
N GLY A 141 17.92 -4.11 9.10
CA GLY A 141 17.66 -5.34 8.35
C GLY A 141 16.20 -5.58 8.02
N VAL A 142 15.33 -4.56 8.14
CA VAL A 142 13.93 -4.64 7.72
C VAL A 142 13.83 -4.32 6.23
N ALA A 143 13.18 -5.18 5.46
CA ALA A 143 13.00 -4.98 4.02
C ALA A 143 12.01 -3.85 3.73
N VAL A 144 12.37 -2.94 2.82
CA VAL A 144 11.52 -1.80 2.44
C VAL A 144 10.85 -2.06 1.09
N TYR A 145 9.53 -2.23 1.09
CA TYR A 145 8.73 -2.47 -0.11
C TYR A 145 7.86 -1.27 -0.44
N PHE A 146 7.60 -1.09 -1.74
CA PHE A 146 6.71 -0.06 -2.27
C PHE A 146 5.55 -0.72 -3.01
N VAL A 147 4.31 -0.34 -2.68
CA VAL A 147 3.09 -0.85 -3.33
C VAL A 147 2.25 0.34 -3.78
N THR A 148 2.24 0.60 -5.08
CA THR A 148 1.64 1.81 -5.67
C THR A 148 0.56 1.47 -6.70
N ALA A 149 -0.34 2.42 -6.93
CA ALA A 149 -1.31 2.37 -8.03
C ALA A 149 -0.73 2.88 -9.37
N ARG A 150 0.52 3.37 -9.39
CA ARG A 150 1.18 3.84 -10.62
C ARG A 150 1.20 2.74 -11.69
N PRO A 151 1.00 3.10 -12.97
CA PRO A 151 0.95 2.12 -14.04
C PRO A 151 2.35 1.58 -14.35
N GLY A 152 2.45 0.30 -14.71
CA GLY A 152 3.73 -0.37 -14.94
C GLY A 152 4.58 0.23 -16.07
N ILE A 153 3.96 0.97 -16.99
CA ILE A 153 4.66 1.72 -18.04
C ILE A 153 5.65 2.77 -17.51
N ILE A 154 5.48 3.25 -16.27
CA ILE A 154 6.40 4.19 -15.60
C ILE A 154 7.22 3.54 -14.48
N TYR A 155 7.35 2.21 -14.48
CA TYR A 155 8.10 1.48 -13.44
C TYR A 155 9.54 1.97 -13.32
N SER A 156 10.28 2.03 -14.43
CA SER A 156 11.69 2.44 -14.43
C SER A 156 11.85 3.88 -13.94
N LEU A 157 10.98 4.78 -14.38
CA LEU A 157 10.97 6.17 -13.93
C LEU A 157 10.74 6.29 -12.42
N THR A 158 9.80 5.50 -11.90
CA THR A 158 9.46 5.47 -10.47
C THR A 158 10.62 4.92 -9.65
N LYS A 159 11.22 3.80 -10.09
CA LYS A 159 12.38 3.20 -9.42
C LYS A 159 13.57 4.15 -9.42
N ASP A 160 13.91 4.75 -10.56
CA ASP A 160 15.00 5.71 -10.70
C ASP A 160 14.81 6.92 -9.78
N ASN A 161 13.57 7.41 -9.61
CA ASN A 161 13.28 8.50 -8.68
C ASN A 161 13.54 8.09 -7.23
N LEU A 162 13.02 6.95 -6.79
CA LEU A 162 13.19 6.44 -5.42
C LEU A 162 14.68 6.24 -5.10
N GLU A 163 15.45 5.67 -6.03
CA GLU A 163 16.90 5.49 -5.88
C GLU A 163 17.63 6.84 -5.77
N LYS A 164 17.31 7.80 -6.64
CA LYS A 164 17.97 9.12 -6.66
C LYS A 164 17.73 9.92 -5.38
N VAL A 165 16.53 9.83 -4.81
CA VAL A 165 16.22 10.49 -3.54
C VAL A 165 16.66 9.66 -2.32
N GLY A 166 17.14 8.44 -2.56
CA GLY A 166 17.88 7.62 -1.62
C GLY A 166 17.02 6.74 -0.72
N TYR A 167 15.87 6.28 -1.21
CA TYR A 167 15.12 5.21 -0.58
C TYR A 167 15.83 3.86 -0.78
N PRO A 168 15.94 3.02 0.27
CA PRO A 168 16.25 1.61 0.11
C PRO A 168 15.05 0.89 -0.54
N ILE A 169 15.30 0.02 -1.52
CA ILE A 169 14.25 -0.67 -2.28
C ILE A 169 14.50 -2.17 -2.27
N ALA A 170 13.77 -2.90 -1.42
CA ALA A 170 13.72 -4.36 -1.44
C ALA A 170 12.76 -4.88 -2.52
N GLY A 171 11.68 -4.14 -2.80
CA GLY A 171 10.77 -4.44 -3.91
C GLY A 171 9.83 -3.27 -4.24
N LEU A 172 9.41 -3.21 -5.50
CA LEU A 172 8.49 -2.20 -6.02
C LEU A 172 7.40 -2.90 -6.82
N TYR A 173 6.14 -2.74 -6.39
CA TYR A 173 4.96 -3.28 -7.04
C TYR A 173 4.13 -2.14 -7.65
N VAL A 174 3.98 -2.17 -8.98
CA VAL A 174 3.21 -1.22 -9.81
C VAL A 174 2.03 -1.95 -10.46
N ARG A 175 0.98 -1.23 -10.86
CA ARG A 175 -0.18 -1.86 -11.50
C ARG A 175 0.09 -2.15 -12.98
N ASP A 176 0.03 -3.42 -13.35
CA ASP A 176 0.09 -3.82 -14.75
C ASP A 176 -1.26 -3.58 -15.46
N LEU A 177 -1.22 -3.43 -16.79
CA LEU A 177 -2.39 -3.08 -17.61
C LEU A 177 -3.66 -3.92 -17.38
N PRO A 178 -3.60 -5.25 -17.15
CA PRO A 178 -4.79 -6.05 -16.83
C PRO A 178 -5.40 -5.68 -15.48
N ASP A 179 -4.56 -5.33 -14.52
CA ASP A 179 -4.95 -5.06 -13.14
C ASP A 179 -5.55 -3.67 -12.98
N ILE A 180 -5.43 -2.76 -13.95
CA ILE A 180 -5.94 -1.38 -13.88
C ILE A 180 -7.47 -1.34 -13.65
N PHE A 181 -8.20 -2.36 -14.10
CA PHE A 181 -9.65 -2.45 -13.95
C PHE A 181 -10.09 -3.00 -12.59
N ASP A 182 -9.16 -3.55 -11.80
CA ASP A 182 -9.46 -4.04 -10.47
C ASP A 182 -9.53 -2.90 -9.44
N GLU A 183 -10.12 -3.19 -8.30
CA GLU A 183 -10.18 -2.24 -7.18
C GLU A 183 -8.76 -2.05 -6.61
N VAL A 184 -8.30 -0.79 -6.49
CA VAL A 184 -6.93 -0.45 -6.03
C VAL A 184 -6.62 -1.12 -4.68
N SER A 185 -7.58 -1.08 -3.75
CA SER A 185 -7.46 -1.70 -2.43
C SER A 185 -7.21 -3.21 -2.50
N LYS A 186 -7.88 -3.92 -3.42
CA LYS A 186 -7.70 -5.37 -3.64
C LYS A 186 -6.31 -5.66 -4.18
N TYR A 187 -5.86 -4.89 -5.17
CA TYR A 187 -4.50 -5.01 -5.70
C TYR A 187 -3.45 -4.82 -4.59
N LYS A 188 -3.55 -3.73 -3.81
CA LYS A 188 -2.58 -3.44 -2.74
C LYS A 188 -2.58 -4.51 -1.65
N THR A 189 -3.76 -5.02 -1.30
CA THR A 189 -3.92 -6.13 -0.35
C THR A 189 -3.26 -7.40 -0.86
N ALA A 190 -3.48 -7.76 -2.13
CA ALA A 190 -2.86 -8.94 -2.74
C ALA A 190 -1.32 -8.83 -2.74
N LYS A 191 -0.76 -7.65 -3.02
CA LYS A 191 0.70 -7.45 -2.98
C LYS A 191 1.30 -7.53 -1.57
N ARG A 192 0.57 -7.09 -0.55
CA ARG A 192 0.98 -7.36 0.84
C ARG A 192 0.94 -8.86 1.17
N ALA A 193 -0.10 -9.57 0.72
CA ALA A 193 -0.18 -11.02 0.89
C ALA A 193 0.97 -11.76 0.15
N GLU A 194 1.39 -11.30 -1.03
CA GLU A 194 2.56 -11.83 -1.74
C GLU A 194 3.86 -11.63 -0.93
N ILE A 195 4.07 -10.45 -0.35
CA ILE A 195 5.24 -10.18 0.52
C ILE A 195 5.24 -11.10 1.76
N GLU A 196 4.08 -11.33 2.38
CA GLU A 196 3.95 -12.30 3.48
C GLU A 196 4.22 -13.74 3.04
N ALA A 197 3.75 -14.13 1.85
CA ALA A 197 4.00 -15.45 1.28
C ALA A 197 5.49 -15.70 1.00
N ASP A 198 6.27 -14.65 0.74
CA ASP A 198 7.74 -14.68 0.66
C ASP A 198 8.44 -14.79 2.03
N GLY A 199 7.65 -14.98 3.09
CA GLY A 199 8.07 -15.23 4.45
C GLY A 199 8.37 -13.96 5.24
N HIS A 200 7.89 -12.79 4.80
CA HIS A 200 8.06 -11.56 5.56
C HIS A 200 6.92 -11.33 6.55
N THR A 201 7.25 -10.80 7.73
CA THR A 201 6.25 -10.18 8.62
C THR A 201 6.17 -8.69 8.30
N ILE A 202 5.03 -8.22 7.77
CA ILE A 202 4.84 -6.78 7.49
C ILE A 202 4.50 -6.08 8.80
N ILE A 203 5.51 -5.45 9.41
CA ILE A 203 5.35 -4.80 10.72
C ILE A 203 4.67 -3.44 10.60
N ALA A 204 4.86 -2.72 9.49
CA ALA A 204 4.17 -1.47 9.26
C ALA A 204 3.83 -1.27 7.78
N ASN A 205 2.67 -0.68 7.53
CA ASN A 205 2.23 -0.21 6.23
C ASN A 205 1.86 1.27 6.33
N ILE A 206 2.48 2.10 5.51
CA ILE A 206 2.34 3.56 5.51
C ILE A 206 1.76 3.97 4.16
N GLY A 207 0.67 4.73 4.19
CA GLY A 207 0.04 5.28 2.99
C GLY A 207 -0.89 6.42 3.33
N ASN A 208 -1.24 7.23 2.34
CA ASN A 208 -2.03 8.44 2.54
C ASN A 208 -3.48 8.28 2.11
N THR A 209 -3.90 7.21 1.43
CA THR A 209 -5.31 6.96 1.06
C THR A 209 -5.90 5.80 1.86
N PRO A 210 -7.24 5.71 2.02
CA PRO A 210 -7.86 4.54 2.64
C PRO A 210 -7.50 3.24 1.90
N THR A 211 -7.31 3.28 0.58
CA THR A 211 -6.99 2.09 -0.22
C THR A 211 -5.63 1.48 0.11
N ASP A 212 -4.73 2.27 0.71
CA ASP A 212 -3.40 1.82 1.10
C ASP A 212 -3.41 0.98 2.36
N VAL A 213 -4.31 1.29 3.29
CA VAL A 213 -4.28 0.78 4.68
C VAL A 213 -5.35 -0.26 5.00
N VAL A 214 -6.34 -0.46 4.11
CA VAL A 214 -7.38 -1.49 4.27
C VAL A 214 -6.91 -2.87 3.77
N GLY A 215 -7.59 -3.93 4.21
CA GLY A 215 -7.39 -5.29 3.68
C GLY A 215 -6.41 -6.19 4.43
N GLY A 216 -5.73 -5.68 5.48
CA GLY A 216 -4.88 -6.50 6.35
C GLY A 216 -3.49 -6.78 5.77
N HIS A 217 -2.91 -7.93 6.14
CA HIS A 217 -1.54 -8.35 5.79
C HIS A 217 -0.48 -7.35 6.28
N THR A 218 -0.70 -6.84 7.49
CA THR A 218 0.19 -5.91 8.20
C THR A 218 -0.21 -5.86 9.66
N GLU A 219 0.78 -5.75 10.55
CA GLU A 219 0.52 -5.62 11.99
C GLU A 219 -0.01 -4.24 12.37
N LYS A 220 0.50 -3.19 11.69
CA LYS A 220 0.13 -1.81 11.99
C LYS A 220 0.07 -0.96 10.72
N ASN A 221 -1.02 -0.23 10.60
CA ASN A 221 -1.19 0.79 9.56
C ASN A 221 -0.94 2.18 10.12
N PHE A 222 -0.27 3.02 9.34
CA PHE A 222 -0.11 4.45 9.57
C PHE A 222 -0.66 5.21 8.37
N LYS A 223 -1.80 5.87 8.58
CA LYS A 223 -2.49 6.64 7.55
C LYS A 223 -2.02 8.09 7.59
N LEU A 224 -1.32 8.53 6.55
CA LEU A 224 -0.94 9.92 6.34
C LEU A 224 -2.17 10.78 5.95
N PRO A 225 -2.12 12.11 6.12
CA PRO A 225 -3.20 13.00 5.69
C PRO A 225 -3.41 12.96 4.16
N ASP A 226 -4.67 12.89 3.73
CA ASP A 226 -5.10 13.05 2.32
C ASP A 226 -6.02 14.24 2.08
N TYR A 227 -6.44 14.96 3.13
CA TYR A 227 -7.35 16.11 3.03
C TYR A 227 -8.60 15.80 2.20
N ASP A 228 -9.38 14.82 2.67
CA ASP A 228 -10.62 14.35 2.03
C ASP A 228 -10.41 13.84 0.59
N GLY A 229 -9.23 13.26 0.34
CA GLY A 229 -8.85 12.66 -0.95
C GLY A 229 -8.14 13.61 -1.91
N THR A 230 -7.90 14.86 -1.51
CA THR A 230 -7.16 15.86 -2.31
C THR A 230 -5.74 15.42 -2.67
N LEU A 231 -5.09 14.63 -1.81
CA LEU A 231 -3.73 14.11 -2.06
C LEU A 231 -3.69 12.66 -2.56
N SER A 232 -4.79 12.13 -3.11
CA SER A 232 -4.86 10.72 -3.57
C SER A 232 -3.94 10.40 -4.76
#